data_AF-A0A9P7E0J2-F1
#
_entry.id   AF-A0A9P7E0J2-F1
#
_cell.length_a   1.000
_cell.length_b   1.000
_cell.length_c   1.000
_cell.angle_alpha   90.00
_cell.angle_beta   90.00
_cell.angle_gamma   90.00
#
_symmetry.space_group_name_H-M   'P 1'
#
loop_
_entity.id
_entity.type
_entity.pdbx_description
1 polymer ?
#
loop_
_entity_poly.entity_id
_entity_poly.type
_entity_poly.pdbx_seq_one_letter_code
_entity_poly.pdbx_strand_id
1 'polypeptide(L)' 'MVLSGEMRPQHPYWYAWVLGIYHMDVLLNVKGPFKKHQIEVLYVRWLAPLTGHHSGMNCA' A
#
# COMPACT_ATOMS: atom_id res chain seq x y z
N MET A 1 2.33 -10.70 15.57
CA MET A 1 2.15 -11.27 14.23
C MET A 1 0.77 -11.91 14.19
N VAL A 2 -0.23 -11.23 13.65
CA VAL A 2 -1.54 -11.81 13.34
C VAL A 2 -1.36 -12.77 12.16
N LEU A 3 -1.61 -14.05 12.41
CA LEU A 3 -1.67 -15.08 11.39
C LEU A 3 -2.95 -14.84 10.59
N SER A 4 -2.81 -14.49 9.30
CA SER A 4 -3.94 -14.62 8.39
C SER A 4 -4.35 -16.09 8.36
N GLY A 5 -5.65 -16.38 8.41
CA GLY A 5 -6.19 -17.75 8.38
C GLY A 5 -5.90 -18.52 7.08
N GLU A 6 -5.17 -17.92 6.14
CA GLU A 6 -4.69 -18.57 4.93
C GLU A 6 -3.48 -19.48 5.21
N MET A 7 -3.64 -20.78 4.94
CA MET A 7 -2.58 -21.78 5.14
C MET A 7 -1.37 -21.62 4.20
N ARG A 8 -1.51 -20.95 3.05
CA ARG A 8 -0.43 -20.73 2.05
C ARG A 8 -0.64 -19.43 1.27
N PRO A 9 -0.32 -18.27 1.84
CA PRO A 9 -0.44 -17.02 1.12
C PRO A 9 0.61 -16.95 -0.01
N GLN A 10 0.17 -16.61 -1.24
CA GLN A 10 1.08 -16.40 -2.37
C GLN A 10 1.93 -15.13 -2.24
N HIS A 11 1.57 -14.24 -1.32
CA HIS A 11 2.27 -12.98 -1.07
C HIS A 11 2.49 -12.78 0.44
N PRO A 12 3.67 -12.28 0.86
CA PRO A 12 3.92 -12.02 2.27
C PRO A 12 2.96 -10.95 2.78
N TYR A 13 2.26 -11.23 3.88
CA TYR A 13 1.48 -10.21 4.59
C TYR A 13 2.43 -9.17 5.17
N TRP A 14 2.31 -7.92 4.72
CA TRP A 14 3.08 -6.80 5.26
C TRP A 14 2.18 -5.94 6.15
N TYR A 15 2.66 -5.68 7.37
CA TYR A 15 2.07 -4.65 8.20
C TYR A 15 2.40 -3.30 7.58
N ALA A 16 1.40 -2.43 7.53
CA ALA A 16 1.59 -1.07 7.06
C ALA A 16 0.81 -0.12 7.96
N TRP A 17 1.35 1.08 8.13
CA TRP A 17 0.57 2.16 8.72
C TRP A 17 -0.07 2.97 7.59
N VAL A 18 -1.39 3.11 7.63
CA VAL A 18 -2.12 3.95 6.68
C VAL A 18 -1.81 5.40 6.99
N LEU A 19 -1.24 6.09 6.02
CA LEU A 19 -0.91 7.51 6.11
C LEU A 19 -2.02 8.38 5.51
N GLY A 20 -2.74 7.86 4.51
CA GLY A 20 -3.84 8.57 3.88
C GLY A 20 -4.65 7.71 2.94
N ILE A 21 -5.92 8.08 2.78
CA ILE A 21 -6.85 7.51 1.80
C ILE A 21 -7.29 8.65 0.91
N TYR A 22 -7.10 8.48 -0.40
CA TYR A 22 -7.43 9.51 -1.37
C TYR A 22 -8.40 8.99 -2.41
N HIS A 23 -9.42 9.79 -2.70
CA HIS A 23 -10.36 9.58 -3.79
C HIS A 23 -10.09 10.66 -4.82
N MET A 24 -9.69 10.28 -6.02
CA MET A 24 -9.23 11.22 -7.04
C MET A 24 -9.94 10.98 -8.35
N ASP A 25 -10.35 12.07 -9.00
CA ASP A 25 -10.78 12.06 -10.40
C ASP A 25 -9.55 12.28 -11.27
N VAL A 26 -9.18 11.29 -12.08
CA VAL A 26 -8.08 11.38 -13.05
C VAL A 26 -8.62 11.45 -14.47
N LEU A 27 -7.90 12.16 -15.34
CA LEU A 27 -8.13 12.12 -16.79
C LEU A 27 -7.16 11.11 -17.41
N LEU A 28 -7.67 9.98 -17.86
CA LEU A 28 -6.85 8.97 -18.52
C LEU A 28 -6.86 9.19 -20.03
N ASN A 29 -5.67 9.34 -20.61
CA ASN A 29 -5.48 9.33 -22.06
C ASN A 29 -5.39 7.88 -22.55
N VAL A 30 -6.52 7.19 -22.56
CA VAL A 30 -6.64 5.87 -23.20
C VAL A 30 -6.99 6.13 -24.65
N LYS A 31 -6.16 5.70 -25.62
CA LYS A 31 -6.32 5.85 -27.07
C LYS A 31 -7.80 6.09 -27.48
N GLY A 32 -8.22 7.35 -27.55
CA GLY A 32 -9.63 7.73 -27.56
C GLY A 32 -9.90 9.04 -26.78
N PRO A 33 -11.17 9.42 -26.60
CA PRO A 33 -11.54 10.65 -25.88
C PRO A 33 -11.10 10.57 -24.41
N PHE A 34 -10.65 11.70 -23.87
CA PHE A 34 -10.31 11.82 -22.45
C PHE A 34 -11.50 11.39 -21.59
N LYS A 35 -11.33 10.31 -20.83
CA LYS A 35 -12.33 9.85 -19.87
C LYS A 35 -11.89 10.24 -18.48
N LYS A 36 -12.80 10.90 -17.74
CA LYS A 36 -12.67 11.02 -16.29
C LYS A 36 -12.86 9.65 -15.66
N HIS A 37 -11.95 9.28 -14.78
CA HIS A 37 -11.99 8.01 -14.06
C HIS A 37 -11.77 8.26 -12.58
N GLN A 38 -12.57 7.62 -11.74
CA GLN A 38 -12.39 7.66 -10.31
C GLN A 38 -11.39 6.59 -9.89
N ILE A 39 -10.38 7.00 -9.13
CA ILE A 39 -9.37 6.11 -8.57
C ILE A 39 -9.32 6.32 -7.06
N GLU A 40 -9.20 5.20 -6.35
CA GLU A 40 -8.97 5.16 -4.91
C GLU A 40 -7.51 4.76 -4.66
N VAL A 41 -6.81 5.57 -3.87
CA VAL A 41 -5.39 5.37 -3.57
C VAL A 41 -5.21 5.27 -2.06
N LEU A 42 -4.60 4.17 -1.62
CA LEU A 42 -4.19 3.97 -0.24
C LEU A 42 -2.70 4.28 -0.11
N TYR A 43 -2.36 5.35 0.60
CA TYR A 43 -0.98 5.70 0.90
C TYR A 43 -0.56 5.07 2.23
N VAL A 44 0.45 4.20 2.18
CA VAL A 44 0.90 3.42 3.35
C VAL A 44 2.39 3.53 3.56
N ARG A 45 2.81 3.43 4.83
CA ARG A 45 4.19 3.16 5.24
C ARG A 45 4.31 1.71 5.64
N TRP A 46 5.01 0.91 4.83
CA TRP A 46 5.29 -0.49 5.15
C TRP A 46 6.18 -0.60 6.40
N LEU A 47 5.80 -1.47 7.32
CA LEU A 47 6.51 -1.78 8.57
C LEU A 47 7.32 -3.07 8.35
N ALA A 48 8.29 -3.02 7.45
CA ALA A 48 9.25 -4.10 7.26
C ALA A 48 10.50 -3.85 8.14
N PRO A 49 11.11 -4.89 8.73
CA PRO A 49 12.46 -4.76 9.26
C PRO A 49 13.40 -4.49 8.09
N LEU A 50 13.98 -3.28 8.01
CA LEU A 50 15.07 -3.03 7.07
C LEU A 50 16.32 -3.74 7.60
N THR A 51 16.65 -4.90 7.05
CA THR A 51 17.98 -5.49 7.23
C THR A 51 19.02 -4.57 6.57
N GLY A 52 19.74 -3.79 7.36
CA GLY A 52 20.83 -2.91 6.90
C GLY A 52 20.56 -1.40 6.95
N HIS A 53 19.42 -0.95 7.49
CA HIS A 53 19.17 0.47 7.71
C HIS A 53 18.52 0.68 9.07
N HIS A 54 19.09 1.59 9.87
CA HIS A 54 18.49 2.05 11.12
C HIS A 54 17.25 2.89 10.78
N SER A 55 16.15 2.24 10.41
CA SER A 55 14.84 2.86 10.44
C SER A 55 14.56 3.25 11.89
N GLY A 56 14.25 4.53 12.14
CA GLY A 56 14.03 5.13 13.46
C GLY A 56 12.79 4.63 14.21
N MET A 57 12.36 3.39 13.99
CA MET A 57 11.49 2.66 14.90
C MET A 57 12.38 1.76 15.75
N ASN A 58 12.63 2.19 16.99
CA ASN A 58 13.13 1.29 18.01
C ASN A 58 12.07 0.20 18.20
N CYS A 59 12.39 -1.03 17.82
CA CYS A 59 11.65 -2.19 18.30
C CYS A 59 11.87 -2.23 19.82
N ALA A 60 10.80 -1.98 20.58
CA ALA A 60 10.77 -2.16 22.03
C ALA A 60 10.65 -3.65 22.38
#